data_AF-A0A068Y2A8-F1
#
_entry.id   AF-A0A068Y2A8-F1
#
_cell.length_a   1.000
_cell.length_b   1.000
_cell.length_c   1.000
_cell.angle_alpha   90.00
_cell.angle_beta   90.00
_cell.angle_gamma   90.00
#
_symmetry.space_group_name_H-M   'P 1'
#
loop_
_entity.id
_entity.type
_entity.pdbx_description
1 polymer ?
#
loop_
_entity_poly.entity_id
_entity_poly.type
_entity_poly.pdbx_seq_one_letter_code
_entity_poly.pdbx_strand_id
1 'polypeptide(L)'
;MANLYEEVQLWKTPSEREKIRNLAEVYALINTLQFLQKAYIKDCIKEQEYATSCRKLLSQFKGAFSLVKSEFLTVESFVEKYKMDCPGALKVINEGLTIEDRDKKLLIRCTELFITTIDRLNMDQLAKDQIQPDIRNLWECMHGLSFIPSDFDGKKRIKHWLDVMEPMDASEELSPTQGRQLLFDMETSFDKFKSITP
;
A
#
# COMPACT_ATOMS: atom_id res chain seq x y z
N MET A 1 -53.02 -4.15 7.97
CA MET A 1 -52.62 -5.57 8.01
C MET A 1 -52.30 -5.99 6.60
N ALA A 2 -51.13 -6.58 6.33
CA ALA A 2 -50.78 -7.06 5.00
C ALA A 2 -51.76 -8.18 4.58
N ASN A 3 -52.22 -8.15 3.33
CA ASN A 3 -53.12 -9.16 2.80
C ASN A 3 -52.32 -10.47 2.62
N LEU A 4 -52.55 -11.47 3.46
CA LEU A 4 -51.81 -12.74 3.49
C LEU A 4 -52.03 -13.62 2.25
N TYR A 5 -52.97 -13.25 1.37
CA TYR A 5 -53.35 -13.98 0.18
C TYR A 5 -52.63 -13.52 -1.10
N GLU A 6 -51.81 -12.46 -1.02
CA GLU A 6 -51.07 -11.94 -2.17
C GLU A 6 -49.56 -11.98 -1.91
N GLU A 7 -48.80 -12.44 -2.90
CA GLU A 7 -47.34 -12.41 -2.84
C GLU A 7 -46.81 -10.97 -2.84
N VAL A 8 -45.99 -10.65 -1.85
CA VAL A 8 -45.37 -9.32 -1.75
C VAL A 8 -44.26 -9.19 -2.78
N GLN A 9 -44.42 -8.25 -3.70
CA GLN A 9 -43.39 -7.95 -4.71
C GLN A 9 -42.37 -6.94 -4.18
N LEU A 10 -41.09 -7.19 -4.51
CA LEU A 10 -39.97 -6.35 -4.08
C LEU A 10 -39.96 -4.98 -4.78
N TRP A 11 -40.47 -4.88 -6.01
CA TRP A 11 -40.63 -3.64 -6.76
C TRP A 11 -41.94 -3.67 -7.55
N LYS A 12 -42.51 -2.51 -7.83
CA LYS A 12 -43.70 -2.34 -8.68
C LYS A 12 -43.40 -1.53 -9.94
N THR A 13 -42.35 -0.72 -9.91
CA THR A 13 -41.94 0.12 -11.05
C THR A 13 -40.55 -0.21 -11.58
N PRO A 14 -40.24 0.07 -12.86
CA PRO A 14 -38.89 -0.08 -13.40
C PRO A 14 -37.83 0.74 -12.64
N SER A 15 -38.21 1.92 -12.13
CA SER A 15 -37.30 2.77 -11.35
C SER A 15 -36.97 2.17 -9.98
N GLU A 16 -37.95 1.62 -9.27
CA GLU A 16 -37.73 0.89 -8.01
C GLU A 16 -36.84 -0.34 -8.22
N ARG A 17 -37.08 -1.09 -9.31
CA ARG A 17 -36.24 -2.24 -9.66
C ARG A 17 -34.78 -1.85 -9.82
N GLU A 18 -34.51 -0.71 -10.47
CA GLU A 18 -33.14 -0.23 -10.67
C GLU A 18 -32.48 0.21 -9.36
N LYS A 19 -33.23 0.88 -8.47
CA LYS A 19 -32.74 1.20 -7.12
C LYS A 19 -32.36 -0.06 -6.35
N ILE A 20 -33.21 -1.07 -6.37
CA ILE A 20 -32.97 -2.35 -5.69
C ILE A 20 -31.75 -3.07 -6.27
N ARG A 21 -31.54 -3.02 -7.59
CA ARG A 21 -30.31 -3.56 -8.21
C ARG A 21 -29.06 -2.84 -7.72
N ASN A 22 -29.08 -1.51 -7.65
CA ASN A 22 -27.93 -0.74 -7.14
C ASN A 22 -27.62 -1.11 -5.67
N LEU A 23 -28.65 -1.25 -4.85
CA LEU A 23 -28.52 -1.70 -3.45
C LEU A 23 -27.97 -3.14 -3.37
N ALA A 24 -28.47 -4.04 -4.22
CA ALA A 24 -28.00 -5.42 -4.28
C ALA A 24 -26.52 -5.52 -4.72
N GLU A 25 -26.09 -4.67 -5.65
CA GLU A 25 -24.69 -4.62 -6.10
C GLU A 25 -23.75 -4.18 -4.96
N VAL A 26 -24.12 -3.13 -4.23
CA VAL A 26 -23.36 -2.69 -3.04
C VAL A 26 -23.30 -3.81 -1.99
N TYR A 27 -24.42 -4.48 -1.73
CA TYR A 27 -24.48 -5.61 -0.80
C TYR A 27 -23.56 -6.78 -1.23
N ALA A 28 -23.57 -7.11 -2.52
CA ALA A 28 -22.71 -8.16 -3.08
C ALA A 28 -21.23 -7.80 -2.98
N LEU A 29 -20.85 -6.56 -3.28
CA LEU A 29 -19.46 -6.08 -3.21
C LEU A 29 -18.90 -6.09 -1.78
N ILE A 30 -19.67 -5.63 -0.79
CA ILE A 30 -19.26 -5.66 0.63
C ILE A 30 -19.03 -7.11 1.09
N ASN A 31 -19.95 -8.03 0.78
CA ASN A 31 -19.79 -9.44 1.13
C ASN A 31 -18.60 -10.08 0.42
N THR A 32 -18.42 -9.78 -0.87
CA THR A 32 -17.29 -10.30 -1.65
C THR A 32 -15.97 -9.86 -1.03
N LEU A 33 -15.86 -8.59 -0.63
CA LEU A 33 -14.69 -8.06 0.06
C LEU A 33 -14.46 -8.77 1.41
N GLN A 34 -15.51 -9.04 2.18
CA GLN A 34 -15.44 -9.77 3.45
C GLN A 34 -14.95 -11.21 3.25
N PHE A 35 -15.42 -11.90 2.22
CA PHE A 35 -14.93 -13.25 1.89
C PHE A 35 -13.49 -13.24 1.42
N LEU A 36 -13.09 -12.25 0.62
CA LEU A 36 -11.72 -12.06 0.19
C LEU A 36 -10.76 -11.85 1.39
N GLN A 37 -11.16 -11.05 2.38
CA GLN A 37 -10.42 -10.91 3.64
C GLN A 37 -10.24 -12.25 4.35
N LYS A 38 -11.34 -13.00 4.52
CA LYS A 38 -11.31 -14.29 5.20
C LYS A 38 -10.43 -15.30 4.47
N ALA A 39 -10.43 -15.29 3.14
CA ALA A 39 -9.59 -16.17 2.33
C ALA A 39 -8.09 -15.81 2.46
N TYR A 40 -7.76 -14.51 2.51
CA TYR A 40 -6.39 -14.06 2.75
C TYR A 40 -5.88 -14.44 4.15
N ILE A 41 -6.69 -14.24 5.20
CA ILE A 41 -6.34 -14.65 6.57
C ILE A 41 -6.12 -16.16 6.70
N LYS A 42 -6.82 -16.95 5.88
CA LYS A 42 -6.68 -18.42 5.82
C LYS A 42 -5.57 -18.88 4.88
N ASP A 43 -4.72 -17.96 4.40
CA ASP A 43 -3.60 -18.24 3.50
C ASP A 43 -4.01 -18.97 2.21
N CYS A 44 -5.25 -18.73 1.75
CA CYS A 44 -5.79 -19.35 0.54
C CYS A 44 -5.44 -18.56 -0.73
N ILE A 45 -4.94 -17.33 -0.59
CA ILE A 45 -4.67 -16.40 -1.67
C ILE A 45 -3.36 -15.68 -1.38
N LYS A 46 -2.49 -15.55 -2.40
CA LYS A 46 -1.22 -14.85 -2.28
C LYS A 46 -1.41 -13.34 -2.10
N GLU A 47 -0.49 -12.69 -1.41
CA GLU A 47 -0.54 -11.24 -1.10
C GLU A 47 -0.77 -10.36 -2.33
N GLN A 48 -0.04 -10.61 -3.43
CA GLN A 48 -0.17 -9.83 -4.67
C GLN A 48 -1.55 -9.95 -5.33
N GLU A 49 -2.12 -11.16 -5.34
CA GLU A 49 -3.44 -11.43 -5.91
C GLU A 49 -4.55 -10.81 -5.06
N TYR A 50 -4.41 -10.90 -3.74
CA TYR A 50 -5.30 -10.30 -2.77
C TYR A 50 -5.32 -8.76 -2.90
N ALA A 51 -4.15 -8.11 -2.95
CA ALA A 51 -4.05 -6.66 -3.10
C ALA A 51 -4.68 -6.18 -4.42
N THR A 52 -4.43 -6.91 -5.52
CA THR A 52 -5.00 -6.58 -6.83
C THR A 52 -6.52 -6.75 -6.85
N SER A 53 -7.04 -7.81 -6.24
CA SER A 53 -8.48 -8.08 -6.17
C SER A 53 -9.21 -7.07 -5.29
N CYS A 54 -8.63 -6.72 -4.13
CA CYS A 54 -9.19 -5.70 -3.24
C CYS A 54 -9.27 -4.33 -3.91
N ARG A 55 -8.24 -3.91 -4.68
CA ARG A 55 -8.28 -2.66 -5.44
C ARG A 55 -9.44 -2.59 -6.42
N LYS A 56 -9.64 -3.67 -7.19
CA LYS A 56 -10.73 -3.76 -8.16
C LYS A 56 -12.09 -3.66 -7.45
N LEU A 57 -12.28 -4.43 -6.37
CA LEU A 57 -13.51 -4.41 -5.59
C LEU A 57 -13.77 -3.06 -4.91
N LEU A 58 -12.74 -2.39 -4.38
CA LEU A 58 -12.87 -1.06 -3.78
C LEU A 58 -13.25 0.00 -4.82
N SER A 59 -12.69 -0.07 -6.03
CA SER A 59 -13.07 0.83 -7.13
C SER A 59 -14.53 0.62 -7.54
N GLN A 60 -14.93 -0.64 -7.71
CA GLN A 60 -16.32 -1.02 -8.01
C GLN A 60 -17.28 -0.58 -6.90
N PHE A 61 -16.89 -0.79 -5.63
CA PHE A 61 -17.68 -0.35 -4.47
C PHE A 61 -17.88 1.16 -4.47
N LYS A 62 -16.83 1.96 -4.69
CA LYS A 62 -16.96 3.43 -4.75
C LYS A 62 -17.92 3.87 -5.86
N GLY A 63 -17.84 3.23 -7.03
CA GLY A 63 -18.75 3.45 -8.14
C GLY A 63 -20.20 3.10 -7.78
N ALA A 64 -20.45 1.88 -7.30
CA ALA A 64 -21.78 1.41 -6.92
C ALA A 64 -22.37 2.22 -5.75
N PHE A 65 -21.55 2.53 -4.73
CA PHE A 65 -21.99 3.27 -3.56
C PHE A 65 -22.41 4.70 -3.91
N SER A 66 -21.79 5.31 -4.93
CA SER A 66 -22.20 6.64 -5.41
C SER A 66 -23.65 6.70 -5.91
N LEU A 67 -24.18 5.58 -6.41
CA LEU A 67 -25.55 5.46 -6.92
C LEU A 67 -26.59 5.33 -5.81
N VAL A 68 -26.17 4.94 -4.60
CA VAL A 68 -27.07 4.75 -3.43
C VAL A 68 -26.85 5.81 -2.34
N LYS A 69 -25.95 6.78 -2.57
CA LYS A 69 -25.64 7.88 -1.63
C LYS A 69 -26.83 8.74 -1.23
N SER A 70 -27.86 8.79 -2.07
CA SER A 70 -29.11 9.52 -1.77
C SER A 70 -29.91 8.89 -0.63
N GLU A 71 -29.72 7.59 -0.38
CA GLU A 71 -30.43 6.82 0.65
C GLU A 71 -29.50 6.43 1.81
N PHE A 72 -28.20 6.26 1.54
CA PHE A 72 -27.18 5.91 2.53
C PHE A 72 -25.96 6.84 2.45
N LEU A 73 -25.80 7.70 3.46
CA LEU A 73 -24.69 8.66 3.54
C LEU A 73 -23.34 7.97 3.79
N THR A 74 -23.36 6.92 4.64
CA THR A 74 -22.16 6.19 5.06
C THR A 74 -22.34 4.68 4.90
N VAL A 75 -21.24 3.96 4.72
CA VAL A 75 -21.28 2.49 4.56
C VAL A 75 -21.78 1.80 5.83
N GLU A 76 -21.53 2.39 7.00
CA GLU A 76 -22.01 1.92 8.30
C GLU A 76 -23.54 1.92 8.35
N SER A 77 -24.18 2.98 7.84
CA SER A 77 -25.65 3.07 7.80
C SER A 77 -26.27 1.96 6.93
N PHE A 78 -25.57 1.59 5.85
CA PHE A 78 -25.98 0.51 4.95
C PHE A 78 -25.83 -0.87 5.62
N VAL A 79 -24.67 -1.12 6.21
CA VAL A 79 -24.37 -2.39 6.92
C VAL A 79 -25.32 -2.61 8.09
N GLU A 80 -25.65 -1.56 8.85
CA GLU A 80 -26.61 -1.63 9.95
C GLU A 80 -28.02 -1.93 9.44
N LYS A 81 -28.48 -1.22 8.40
CA LYS A 81 -29.82 -1.39 7.81
C LYS A 81 -30.06 -2.82 7.32
N TYR A 82 -29.06 -3.41 6.66
CA TYR A 82 -29.14 -4.76 6.10
C TYR A 82 -28.58 -5.84 7.04
N LYS A 83 -28.22 -5.48 8.28
CA LYS A 83 -27.70 -6.40 9.32
C LYS A 83 -26.52 -7.25 8.83
N MET A 84 -25.59 -6.63 8.12
CA MET A 84 -24.43 -7.31 7.56
C MET A 84 -23.33 -7.47 8.62
N ASP A 85 -22.75 -8.66 8.76
CA ASP A 85 -21.57 -8.90 9.61
C ASP A 85 -20.28 -8.92 8.76
N CYS A 86 -19.74 -7.73 8.51
CA CYS A 86 -18.63 -7.52 7.57
C CYS A 86 -17.49 -6.65 8.14
N PRO A 87 -16.92 -6.98 9.32
CA PRO A 87 -15.91 -6.14 9.97
C PRO A 87 -14.61 -5.98 9.16
N GLY A 88 -14.20 -7.02 8.43
CA GLY A 88 -13.01 -6.96 7.58
C GLY A 88 -13.22 -6.08 6.35
N ALA A 89 -14.38 -6.20 5.69
CA ALA A 89 -14.73 -5.33 4.58
C ALA A 89 -14.82 -3.86 5.01
N LEU A 90 -15.46 -3.57 6.15
CA LEU A 90 -15.55 -2.21 6.69
C LEU A 90 -14.17 -1.61 6.94
N LYS A 91 -13.26 -2.37 7.56
CA LYS A 91 -11.88 -1.93 7.77
C LYS A 91 -11.21 -1.54 6.46
N VAL A 92 -11.32 -2.37 5.43
CA VAL A 92 -10.67 -2.15 4.12
C VAL A 92 -11.32 -1.00 3.35
N ILE A 93 -12.63 -0.79 3.51
CA ILE A 93 -13.36 0.33 2.90
C ILE A 93 -12.95 1.66 3.56
N ASN A 94 -12.84 1.68 4.88
CA ASN A 94 -12.56 2.90 5.66
C ASN A 94 -11.08 3.26 5.71
N GLU A 95 -10.21 2.27 5.91
CA GLU A 95 -8.76 2.45 6.11
C GLU A 95 -7.95 2.14 4.84
N GLY A 96 -8.55 1.49 3.83
CA GLY A 96 -7.83 1.04 2.64
C GLY A 96 -7.05 -0.28 2.85
N LEU A 97 -6.25 -0.65 1.85
CA LEU A 97 -5.35 -1.79 1.94
C LEU A 97 -4.13 -1.42 2.80
N THR A 98 -4.00 -2.05 3.97
CA THR A 98 -2.86 -1.86 4.90
C THR A 98 -1.48 -2.04 4.26
N ILE A 99 -1.39 -2.77 3.14
CA ILE A 99 -0.14 -3.03 2.39
C ILE A 99 0.21 -1.85 1.47
N GLU A 100 -0.76 -1.18 0.83
CA GLU A 100 -0.47 -0.06 -0.08
C GLU A 100 -0.02 1.20 0.65
N ASP A 101 -0.57 1.45 1.85
CA ASP A 101 -0.11 2.53 2.71
C ASP A 101 1.29 2.27 3.27
N ARG A 102 1.64 1.00 3.52
CA ARG A 102 2.99 0.63 3.92
C ARG A 102 3.97 0.95 2.80
N ASP A 103 3.74 0.45 1.59
CA ASP A 103 4.66 0.66 0.48
C ASP A 103 4.75 2.13 0.07
N LYS A 104 3.65 2.90 0.11
CA LYS A 104 3.71 4.35 -0.11
C LYS A 104 4.51 5.08 0.96
N LYS A 105 4.32 4.76 2.24
CA LYS A 105 5.09 5.34 3.34
C LYS A 105 6.57 4.97 3.23
N LEU A 106 6.88 3.73 2.89
CA LEU A 106 8.25 3.27 2.66
C LEU A 106 8.85 3.92 1.41
N LEU A 107 8.08 4.12 0.34
CA LEU A 107 8.54 4.81 -0.87
C LEU A 107 8.95 6.25 -0.56
N ILE A 108 8.09 6.98 0.16
CA ILE A 108 8.38 8.36 0.61
C ILE A 108 9.64 8.35 1.48
N ARG A 109 9.70 7.48 2.48
CA ARG A 109 10.86 7.37 3.38
C ARG A 109 12.16 7.01 2.66
N CYS A 110 12.13 6.09 1.70
CA CYS A 110 13.30 5.73 0.91
C CYS A 110 13.74 6.90 0.03
N THR A 111 12.80 7.66 -0.54
CA THR A 111 13.10 8.89 -1.31
C THR A 111 13.77 9.94 -0.42
N GLU A 112 13.24 10.18 0.77
CA GLU A 112 13.83 11.08 1.77
C GLU A 112 15.24 10.62 2.17
N LEU A 113 15.44 9.34 2.43
CA LEU A 113 16.75 8.77 2.80
C LEU A 113 17.77 8.87 1.67
N PHE A 114 17.37 8.68 0.41
CA PHE A 114 18.24 8.92 -0.75
C PHE A 114 18.70 10.38 -0.80
N ILE A 115 17.75 11.32 -0.75
CA ILE A 115 18.06 12.76 -0.79
C ILE A 115 18.97 13.13 0.38
N THR A 116 18.62 12.72 1.60
CA THR A 116 19.39 13.05 2.80
C THR A 116 20.81 12.48 2.74
N THR A 117 20.98 11.26 2.22
CA THR A 117 22.32 10.64 2.07
C THR A 117 23.14 11.39 1.02
N ILE A 118 22.55 11.71 -0.14
CA ILE A 118 23.21 12.47 -1.21
C ILE A 118 23.62 13.87 -0.72
N ASP A 119 22.73 14.57 -0.01
CA ASP A 119 23.00 15.89 0.53
C ASP A 119 24.15 15.88 1.54
N ARG A 120 24.21 14.89 2.43
CA ARG A 120 25.36 14.74 3.36
C ARG A 120 26.68 14.52 2.63
N LEU A 121 26.68 13.67 1.60
CA LEU A 121 27.88 13.42 0.79
C LEU A 121 28.32 14.68 0.04
N ASN A 122 27.38 15.49 -0.46
CA ASN A 122 27.66 16.79 -1.09
C ASN A 122 28.20 17.84 -0.11
N MET A 123 27.98 17.67 1.19
CA MET A 123 28.52 18.51 2.26
C MET A 123 29.86 17.98 2.81
N ASP A 124 30.51 17.02 2.13
CA ASP A 124 31.76 16.37 2.54
C ASP A 124 31.69 15.72 3.94
N GLN A 125 30.49 15.33 4.40
CA GLN A 125 30.29 14.60 5.64
C GLN A 125 30.63 13.12 5.40
N LEU A 126 31.90 12.74 5.57
CA LEU A 126 32.42 11.41 5.20
C LEU A 126 32.64 10.44 6.37
N ALA A 127 32.38 10.86 7.61
CA ALA A 127 32.54 10.03 8.79
C ALA A 127 31.52 8.89 8.85
N LYS A 128 31.94 7.69 9.31
CA LYS A 128 31.07 6.52 9.43
C LYS A 128 29.83 6.82 10.27
N ASP A 129 29.97 7.44 11.43
CA ASP A 129 28.88 7.78 12.34
C ASP A 129 27.85 8.75 11.71
N GLN A 130 28.26 9.55 10.74
CA GLN A 130 27.41 10.50 10.04
C GLN A 130 26.64 9.88 8.87
N ILE A 131 27.26 8.99 8.09
CA ILE A 131 26.66 8.46 6.85
C ILE A 131 26.04 7.07 7.05
N GLN A 132 26.70 6.19 7.81
CA GLN A 132 26.30 4.79 7.92
C GLN A 132 24.87 4.59 8.42
N PRO A 133 24.36 5.37 9.41
CA PRO A 133 22.98 5.23 9.86
C PRO A 133 21.96 5.45 8.74
N ASP A 134 22.20 6.41 7.85
CA ASP A 134 21.29 6.71 6.74
C ASP A 134 21.33 5.63 5.66
N ILE A 135 22.53 5.15 5.32
CA ILE A 135 22.71 4.04 4.37
C ILE A 135 22.04 2.76 4.91
N ARG A 136 22.18 2.49 6.21
CA ARG A 136 21.54 1.34 6.85
C ARG A 136 20.03 1.46 6.81
N ASN A 137 19.50 2.61 7.22
CA ASN A 137 18.07 2.90 7.17
C ASN A 137 17.52 2.80 5.75
N LEU A 138 18.27 3.27 4.75
CA LEU A 138 17.90 3.19 3.34
C LEU A 138 17.84 1.73 2.88
N TRP A 139 18.86 0.93 3.21
CA TRP A 139 18.89 -0.48 2.87
C TRP A 139 17.71 -1.26 3.46
N GLU A 140 17.42 -1.05 4.75
CA GLU A 140 16.29 -1.67 5.45
C GLU A 140 14.94 -1.21 4.86
N CYS A 141 14.80 0.09 4.59
CA CYS A 141 13.62 0.66 3.94
C CYS A 141 13.36 -0.01 2.59
N MET A 142 14.40 -0.13 1.76
CA MET A 142 14.30 -0.78 0.45
C MET A 142 14.00 -2.27 0.57
N HIS A 143 14.50 -2.94 1.60
CA HIS A 143 14.18 -4.35 1.84
C HIS A 143 12.69 -4.56 2.15
N GLY A 144 12.06 -3.59 2.80
CA GLY A 144 10.64 -3.62 3.14
C GLY A 144 9.67 -3.33 1.99
N LEU A 145 10.15 -2.83 0.83
CA LEU A 145 9.32 -2.51 -0.32
C LEU A 145 8.97 -3.75 -1.15
N SER A 146 7.67 -4.04 -1.28
CA SER A 146 7.17 -5.28 -1.90
C SER A 146 7.44 -5.38 -3.41
N PHE A 147 7.57 -4.25 -4.10
CA PHE A 147 7.74 -4.18 -5.56
C PHE A 147 9.22 -4.17 -6.00
N ILE A 148 10.17 -4.06 -5.07
CA ILE A 148 11.60 -4.08 -5.45
C ILE A 148 12.08 -5.53 -5.55
N PRO A 149 12.60 -5.96 -6.72
CA PRO A 149 13.20 -7.27 -6.88
C PRO A 149 14.31 -7.56 -5.88
N SER A 150 14.46 -8.82 -5.46
CA SER A 150 15.52 -9.25 -4.54
C SER A 150 16.93 -9.05 -5.10
N ASP A 151 17.05 -9.04 -6.43
CA ASP A 151 18.30 -8.89 -7.19
C ASP A 151 18.55 -7.45 -7.66
N PHE A 152 17.72 -6.49 -7.27
CA PHE A 152 17.83 -5.07 -7.65
C PHE A 152 19.24 -4.52 -7.39
N ASP A 153 19.87 -4.00 -8.44
CA ASP A 153 21.26 -3.52 -8.42
C ASP A 153 21.50 -2.46 -7.34
N GLY A 154 20.56 -1.53 -7.14
CA GLY A 154 20.69 -0.50 -6.11
C GLY A 154 20.77 -1.07 -4.68
N LYS A 155 20.04 -2.16 -4.38
CA LYS A 155 20.13 -2.85 -3.08
C LYS A 155 21.54 -3.43 -2.85
N LYS A 156 22.14 -4.01 -3.90
CA LYS A 156 23.48 -4.59 -3.84
C LYS A 156 24.56 -3.53 -3.62
N ARG A 157 24.46 -2.39 -4.30
CA ARG A 157 25.39 -1.26 -4.12
C ARG A 157 25.34 -0.69 -2.70
N ILE A 158 24.14 -0.45 -2.19
CA ILE A 158 23.96 0.07 -0.82
C ILE A 158 24.51 -0.93 0.21
N LYS A 159 24.26 -2.22 0.02
CA LYS A 159 24.82 -3.26 0.90
C LYS A 159 26.35 -3.30 0.85
N HIS A 160 26.94 -3.20 -0.34
CA HIS A 160 28.39 -3.13 -0.50
C HIS A 160 29.01 -2.00 0.33
N TRP A 161 28.40 -0.81 0.33
CA TRP A 161 28.89 0.32 1.13
C TRP A 161 28.74 0.12 2.64
N LEU A 162 27.70 -0.59 3.09
CA LEU A 162 27.61 -1.01 4.49
C LEU A 162 28.74 -1.98 4.87
N ASP A 163 29.11 -2.90 3.97
CA ASP A 163 30.20 -3.85 4.18
C ASP A 163 31.56 -3.13 4.22
N VAL A 164 31.75 -2.08 3.40
CA VAL A 164 32.95 -1.23 3.43
C VAL A 164 33.07 -0.46 4.75
N MET A 165 31.96 0.03 5.30
CA MET A 165 31.95 0.80 6.56
C MET A 165 31.92 -0.08 7.82
N GLU A 166 31.57 -1.36 7.71
CA GLU A 166 31.48 -2.27 8.86
C GLU A 166 32.77 -2.35 9.69
N PRO A 167 33.97 -2.55 9.10
CA PRO A 167 35.22 -2.64 9.87
C PRO A 167 35.77 -1.31 10.39
N MET A 168 35.27 -0.17 9.89
CA MET A 168 35.77 1.16 10.25
C MET A 168 35.36 1.56 11.68
N ASP A 169 36.13 2.44 12.33
CA ASP A 169 35.70 3.05 13.60
C ASP A 169 34.64 4.13 13.37
N ALA A 170 33.85 4.45 14.39
CA ALA A 170 32.74 5.41 14.28
C ALA A 170 33.20 6.79 13.77
N SER A 171 34.37 7.25 14.23
CA SER A 171 34.97 8.53 13.81
C SER A 171 35.83 8.44 12.56
N GLU A 172 35.98 7.26 11.96
CA GLU A 172 36.79 7.08 10.76
C GLU A 172 36.03 7.58 9.53
N GLU A 173 36.74 8.27 8.63
CA GLU A 173 36.17 8.85 7.43
C GLU A 173 36.47 8.01 6.20
N LEU A 174 35.50 7.95 5.28
CA LEU A 174 35.76 7.46 3.93
C LEU A 174 36.78 8.38 3.25
N SER A 175 37.67 7.79 2.45
CA SER A 175 38.59 8.61 1.65
C SER A 175 37.81 9.50 0.67
N PRO A 176 38.37 10.65 0.23
CA PRO A 176 37.69 11.50 -0.77
C PRO A 176 37.35 10.76 -2.07
N THR A 177 38.13 9.75 -2.43
CA THR A 177 37.84 8.90 -3.59
C THR A 177 36.68 7.94 -3.33
N GLN A 178 36.61 7.34 -2.13
CA GLN A 178 35.48 6.51 -1.71
C GLN A 178 34.19 7.33 -1.60
N GLY A 179 34.25 8.54 -1.02
CA GLY A 179 33.10 9.44 -0.91
C GLY A 179 32.50 9.81 -2.27
N ARG A 180 33.34 10.13 -3.27
CA ARG A 180 32.88 10.38 -4.65
C ARG A 180 32.26 9.16 -5.31
N GLN A 181 32.84 7.97 -5.09
CA GLN A 181 32.29 6.73 -5.63
C GLN A 181 30.95 6.38 -4.98
N LEU A 182 30.83 6.58 -3.67
CA LEU A 182 29.60 6.40 -2.91
C LEU A 182 28.50 7.35 -3.39
N LEU A 183 28.82 8.64 -3.59
CA LEU A 183 27.88 9.61 -4.16
C LEU A 183 27.37 9.16 -5.53
N PHE A 184 28.27 8.79 -6.43
CA PHE A 184 27.91 8.29 -7.76
C PHE A 184 27.01 7.04 -7.70
N ASP A 185 27.33 6.09 -6.82
CA ASP A 185 26.52 4.88 -6.62
C ASP A 185 25.14 5.19 -6.03
N MET A 186 25.04 6.18 -5.13
CA MET A 186 23.77 6.63 -4.56
C MET A 186 22.88 7.30 -5.61
N GLU A 187 23.42 8.22 -6.41
CA GLU A 187 22.70 8.88 -7.51
C GLU A 187 22.23 7.85 -8.54
N THR A 188 23.12 6.96 -8.97
CA THR A 188 22.79 5.88 -9.91
C THR A 188 21.71 4.95 -9.36
N SER A 189 21.79 4.60 -8.07
CA SER A 189 20.79 3.75 -7.42
C SER A 189 19.45 4.46 -7.29
N PHE A 190 19.45 5.77 -7.03
CA PHE A 190 18.24 6.58 -6.91
C PHE A 190 17.52 6.74 -8.25
N ASP A 191 18.25 6.96 -9.34
CA ASP A 191 17.65 7.04 -10.68
C ASP A 191 17.03 5.71 -11.10
N LYS A 192 17.72 4.58 -10.82
CA LYS A 192 17.15 3.25 -11.01
C LYS A 192 15.95 2.99 -10.11
N PHE A 193 15.95 3.52 -8.89
CA PHE A 193 14.83 3.39 -7.95
C PHE A 193 13.60 4.16 -8.45
N LYS A 194 13.78 5.39 -8.95
CA LYS A 194 12.70 6.18 -9.57
C LYS A 194 12.11 5.48 -10.79
N SER A 195 12.93 4.81 -11.62
CA SER A 195 12.43 4.15 -12.83
C SER A 195 11.60 2.90 -12.57
N ILE A 196 11.76 2.25 -11.40
CA ILE A 196 10.95 1.09 -10.99
C ILE A 196 9.78 1.45 -10.08
N THR A 197 9.71 2.71 -9.64
CA THR A 197 8.64 3.18 -8.77
C THR A 197 7.34 3.34 -9.59
N PRO A 198 6.20 2.77 -9.14
CA PRO A 198 4.91 2.85 -9.83
C PRO A 198 4.23 4.22 -9.76
#